data_AF-A0A9J6GKU4-F1
#
_entry.id   AF-A0A9J6GKU4-F1
#
_cell.length_a   1.000
_cell.length_b   1.000
_cell.length_c   1.000
_cell.angle_alpha   90.00
_cell.angle_beta   90.00
_cell.angle_gamma   90.00
#
_symmetry.space_group_name_H-M   'P 1'
#
loop_
_entity.id
_entity.type
_entity.pdbx_description
1 polymer ?
#
loop_
_entity_poly.entity_id
_entity_poly.type
_entity_poly.pdbx_seq_one_letter_code
_entity_poly.pdbx_strand_id
1 'polypeptide(L)'
;MMDENGDIRGGFYLKKLFEIQSELLVKPVRFLTRAHVEPTNLEKMKVCRATQIFSPPVIATLQFLQDNPSSHPDAHEFENSSPTINFMKMVAKWYALHDIGKVQSSGLHDGPFIVTDDERLSWLELDFVCYMEDLRMHSDRSKRMTKETYEATLLTTKSTLALIEFLLDHVNFRYVLTRGLTATPWSHCSVVIGSLMAAMTKWTPGRQFTLWKKLLKVGILQAAKSGNAPASSEMKAPIRMTVQNVETYPLPAPVVFATRELASEIEFVNRFSEEADIKIAPVAFLAGYVARVCVEKVPCRSCKALLQAEDPSQPIYGLLKYMDNGNLTYPKTDVVGLCKLTCNFVSRVMKSEEVRRSSQLCKMMLSALLPHFTRRPQLICESRDSVHTEKLCKVFLIKLLRPLLANWAGDINSTVERLLRLSHKPL
;
A
#
# COMPACT_ATOMS: atom_id res chain seq x y z
N MET A 1 -14.22 0.21 22.48
CA MET A 1 -14.60 1.64 22.48
C MET A 1 -15.95 1.73 21.81
N MET A 2 -16.78 2.69 22.16
CA MET A 2 -18.01 2.99 21.43
C MET A 2 -17.92 4.44 20.94
N ASP A 3 -18.36 4.70 19.73
CA ASP A 3 -18.74 6.05 19.30
C ASP A 3 -20.28 6.18 19.32
N GLU A 4 -20.79 7.35 18.95
CA GLU A 4 -22.23 7.63 18.81
C GLU A 4 -22.96 6.64 17.89
N ASN A 5 -22.25 6.01 16.95
CA ASN A 5 -22.80 5.12 15.93
C ASN A 5 -22.68 3.63 16.30
N GLY A 6 -22.00 3.28 17.39
CA GLY A 6 -21.95 1.93 17.93
C GLY A 6 -20.57 1.45 18.40
N ASP A 7 -20.39 0.13 18.45
CA ASP A 7 -19.20 -0.52 19.03
C ASP A 7 -18.04 -0.56 18.01
N ILE A 8 -16.88 -0.03 18.41
CA ILE A 8 -15.66 -0.04 17.62
C ILE A 8 -14.91 -1.35 17.88
N ARG A 9 -14.89 -2.22 16.86
CA ARG A 9 -14.33 -3.57 16.91
C ARG A 9 -13.18 -3.76 15.91
N GLY A 10 -12.27 -2.79 15.85
CA GLY A 10 -11.12 -2.81 14.92
C GLY A 10 -10.33 -4.12 14.91
N GLY A 11 -10.01 -4.68 16.08
CA GLY A 11 -9.28 -5.95 16.17
C GLY A 11 -10.02 -7.15 15.56
N PHE A 12 -11.35 -7.20 15.71
CA PHE A 12 -12.19 -8.24 15.14
C PHE A 12 -12.23 -8.13 13.60
N TYR A 13 -12.57 -6.95 13.08
CA TYR A 13 -12.68 -6.72 11.63
C TYR A 13 -11.34 -6.91 10.91
N LEU A 14 -10.23 -6.48 11.51
CA LEU A 14 -8.89 -6.69 10.93
C LEU A 14 -8.52 -8.16 10.88
N LYS A 15 -8.88 -8.94 11.90
CA LYS A 15 -8.64 -10.38 11.93
C LYS A 15 -9.44 -11.09 10.84
N LYS A 16 -10.73 -10.78 10.74
CA LYS A 16 -11.61 -11.35 9.70
C LYS A 16 -11.16 -10.96 8.30
N LEU A 17 -10.80 -9.70 8.09
CA LEU A 17 -10.23 -9.25 6.81
C LEU A 17 -8.95 -10.02 6.46
N PHE A 18 -8.06 -10.20 7.45
CA PHE A 18 -6.83 -10.98 7.26
C PHE A 18 -7.12 -12.44 6.87
N GLU A 19 -8.11 -13.07 7.51
CA GLU A 19 -8.56 -14.44 7.20
C GLU A 19 -9.10 -14.53 5.76
N ILE A 20 -10.04 -13.65 5.38
CA ILE A 20 -10.65 -13.61 4.03
C ILE A 20 -9.58 -13.48 2.94
N GLN A 21 -8.63 -12.55 3.10
CA GLN A 21 -7.63 -12.31 2.05
C GLN A 21 -6.45 -13.30 2.08
N SER A 22 -6.33 -14.14 3.10
CA SER A 22 -5.22 -15.08 3.21
C SER A 22 -5.21 -16.13 2.10
N GLU A 23 -6.38 -16.39 1.50
CA GLU A 23 -6.57 -17.34 0.41
C GLU A 23 -6.42 -16.69 -0.99
N LEU A 24 -6.22 -15.37 -1.05
CA LEU A 24 -6.20 -14.61 -2.30
C LEU A 24 -4.77 -14.34 -2.77
N LEU A 25 -4.48 -14.68 -4.04
CA LEU A 25 -3.22 -14.31 -4.69
C LEU A 25 -3.08 -12.79 -4.83
N VAL A 26 -4.19 -12.09 -5.14
CA VAL A 26 -4.23 -10.63 -5.21
C VAL A 26 -5.06 -10.14 -4.02
N LYS A 27 -4.36 -9.67 -3.00
CA LYS A 27 -4.97 -9.23 -1.74
C LYS A 27 -5.43 -7.77 -1.86
N PRO A 28 -6.62 -7.42 -1.36
CA PRO A 28 -7.06 -6.03 -1.28
C PRO A 28 -6.15 -5.20 -0.37
N VAL A 29 -5.60 -5.80 0.70
CA VAL A 29 -4.63 -5.16 1.58
C VAL A 29 -3.31 -5.93 1.60
N ARG A 30 -2.47 -5.69 0.59
CA ARG A 30 -1.21 -6.44 0.34
C ARG A 30 -0.22 -6.51 1.51
N PHE A 31 -0.15 -5.48 2.35
CA PHE A 31 0.82 -5.40 3.45
C PHE A 31 0.26 -5.92 4.77
N LEU A 32 -1.05 -6.20 4.84
CA LEU A 32 -1.67 -6.69 6.07
C LEU A 32 -1.24 -8.14 6.28
N THR A 33 -0.47 -8.33 7.35
CA THR A 33 0.07 -9.62 7.77
C THR A 33 -0.44 -9.96 9.17
N ARG A 34 -0.24 -11.22 9.59
CA ARG A 34 -0.51 -11.65 10.98
C ARG A 34 0.04 -10.66 11.99
N ALA A 35 1.22 -10.13 11.74
CA ALA A 35 1.92 -9.28 12.67
C ALA A 35 1.32 -7.88 12.86
N HIS A 36 0.26 -7.54 12.10
CA HIS A 36 -0.61 -6.39 12.33
C HIS A 36 -1.78 -6.74 13.25
N VAL A 37 -2.30 -7.98 13.17
CA VAL A 37 -3.47 -8.46 13.91
C VAL A 37 -3.06 -9.04 15.27
N GLU A 38 -1.96 -9.77 15.31
CA GLU A 38 -1.41 -10.47 16.47
C GLU A 38 0.10 -10.15 16.62
N PRO A 39 0.47 -8.90 16.96
CA PRO A 39 1.87 -8.51 17.09
C PRO A 39 2.53 -9.17 18.31
N THR A 40 3.77 -9.62 18.15
CA THR A 40 4.62 -10.00 19.30
C THR A 40 5.14 -8.77 20.07
N ASN A 41 5.78 -9.01 21.24
CA ASN A 41 6.37 -7.95 22.06
C ASN A 41 7.43 -7.10 21.35
N LEU A 42 8.16 -7.66 20.37
CA LEU A 42 9.11 -6.90 19.55
C LEU A 42 8.40 -6.13 18.43
N GLU A 43 7.31 -6.69 17.94
CA GLU A 43 6.59 -6.19 16.78
C GLU A 43 5.64 -5.05 17.11
N LYS A 44 5.09 -5.03 18.33
CA LYS A 44 4.24 -3.93 18.83
C LYS A 44 4.97 -2.58 18.87
N MET A 45 6.31 -2.59 18.91
CA MET A 45 7.12 -1.37 18.88
C MET A 45 7.26 -0.77 17.47
N LYS A 46 6.82 -1.48 16.41
CA LYS A 46 6.92 -1.00 15.02
C LYS A 46 5.76 -0.07 14.67
N VAL A 47 5.96 1.23 14.85
CA VAL A 47 5.00 2.30 14.52
C VAL A 47 4.43 2.14 13.10
N CYS A 48 5.27 1.78 12.12
CA CYS A 48 4.85 1.56 10.73
C CYS A 48 3.68 0.58 10.59
N ARG A 49 3.63 -0.48 11.42
CA ARG A 49 2.52 -1.45 11.38
C ARG A 49 1.24 -0.88 11.98
N ALA A 50 1.37 -0.12 13.07
CA ALA A 50 0.23 0.57 13.67
C ALA A 50 -0.36 1.59 12.70
N THR A 51 0.48 2.39 12.03
CA THR A 51 0.01 3.37 11.03
C THR A 51 -0.59 2.71 9.79
N GLN A 52 -0.09 1.54 9.39
CA GLN A 52 -0.61 0.79 8.25
C GLN A 52 -2.04 0.26 8.48
N ILE A 53 -2.43 -0.01 9.72
CA ILE A 53 -3.80 -0.40 10.05
C ILE A 53 -4.79 0.69 9.64
N PHE A 54 -4.45 1.96 9.88
CA PHE A 54 -5.30 3.11 9.54
C PHE A 54 -5.12 3.59 8.10
N SER A 55 -4.50 2.81 7.23
CA SER A 55 -4.22 3.26 5.86
C SER A 55 -5.45 3.15 4.95
N PRO A 56 -5.51 3.95 3.86
CA PRO A 56 -6.65 3.95 2.94
C PRO A 56 -7.02 2.58 2.39
N PRO A 57 -6.09 1.69 2.00
CA PRO A 57 -6.46 0.35 1.52
C PRO A 57 -7.23 -0.48 2.55
N VAL A 58 -6.91 -0.36 3.84
CA VAL A 58 -7.63 -1.09 4.90
C VAL A 58 -9.05 -0.55 5.02
N ILE A 59 -9.17 0.76 5.20
CA ILE A 59 -10.45 1.46 5.37
C ILE A 59 -11.37 1.21 4.16
N ALA A 60 -10.83 1.33 2.95
CA ALA A 60 -11.55 1.10 1.71
C ALA A 60 -12.04 -0.36 1.58
N THR A 61 -11.24 -1.33 2.03
CA THR A 61 -11.65 -2.73 1.97
C THR A 61 -12.75 -3.05 2.98
N LEU A 62 -12.68 -2.47 4.19
CA LEU A 62 -13.74 -2.62 5.18
C LEU A 62 -15.06 -2.02 4.67
N GLN A 63 -15.01 -0.82 4.09
CA GLN A 63 -16.16 -0.17 3.47
C GLN A 63 -16.72 -1.00 2.31
N PHE A 64 -15.85 -1.55 1.46
CA PHE A 64 -16.26 -2.43 0.37
C PHE A 64 -17.01 -3.68 0.86
N LEU A 65 -16.50 -4.35 1.91
CA LEU A 65 -17.13 -5.54 2.48
C LEU A 65 -18.46 -5.21 3.16
N GLN A 66 -18.55 -4.06 3.83
CA GLN A 66 -19.79 -3.55 4.42
C GLN A 66 -20.87 -3.32 3.36
N ASP A 67 -20.52 -2.61 2.29
CA ASP A 67 -21.48 -2.18 1.28
C ASP A 67 -21.84 -3.32 0.30
N ASN A 68 -21.09 -4.43 0.31
CA ASN A 68 -21.27 -5.57 -0.58
C ASN A 68 -21.29 -6.90 0.20
N PRO A 69 -22.34 -7.20 0.97
CA PRO A 69 -22.42 -8.40 1.82
C PRO A 69 -22.48 -9.72 1.02
N SER A 70 -22.79 -9.68 -0.28
CA SER A 70 -22.74 -10.84 -1.18
C SER A 70 -21.34 -11.12 -1.74
N SER A 71 -20.36 -10.23 -1.52
CA SER A 71 -19.01 -10.33 -2.11
C SER A 71 -18.14 -11.45 -1.54
N HIS A 72 -18.50 -11.99 -0.38
CA HIS A 72 -17.85 -13.12 0.28
C HIS A 72 -18.82 -13.78 1.29
N PRO A 73 -18.75 -15.11 1.53
CA PRO A 73 -19.58 -15.76 2.56
C PRO A 73 -19.53 -15.07 3.93
N ASP A 74 -18.35 -14.62 4.34
CA ASP A 74 -18.14 -13.93 5.63
C ASP A 74 -18.31 -12.40 5.55
N ALA A 75 -18.68 -11.83 4.39
CA ALA A 75 -18.83 -10.37 4.26
C ALA A 75 -19.98 -9.82 5.12
N HIS A 76 -21.02 -10.62 5.39
CA HIS A 76 -22.11 -10.24 6.29
C HIS A 76 -21.64 -9.85 7.70
N GLU A 77 -20.49 -10.37 8.15
CA GLU A 77 -19.92 -9.99 9.45
C GLU A 77 -19.53 -8.50 9.52
N PHE A 78 -19.36 -7.82 8.37
CA PHE A 78 -18.93 -6.42 8.26
C PHE A 78 -20.08 -5.41 8.20
N GLU A 79 -21.35 -5.86 8.21
CA GLU A 79 -22.53 -4.98 8.12
C GLU A 79 -22.48 -3.83 9.15
N ASN A 80 -22.09 -4.15 10.39
CA ASN A 80 -22.00 -3.19 11.50
C ASN A 80 -20.61 -2.54 11.67
N SER A 81 -19.79 -2.52 10.62
CA SER A 81 -18.41 -2.00 10.73
C SER A 81 -18.30 -0.46 10.64
N SER A 82 -19.40 0.27 10.40
CA SER A 82 -19.40 1.75 10.27
C SER A 82 -18.68 2.48 11.41
N PRO A 83 -18.93 2.18 12.70
CA PRO A 83 -18.23 2.84 13.80
C PRO A 83 -16.71 2.65 13.72
N THR A 84 -16.28 1.45 13.34
CA THR A 84 -14.86 1.13 13.18
C THR A 84 -14.25 1.87 12.00
N ILE A 85 -14.94 1.88 10.86
CA ILE A 85 -14.49 2.58 9.66
C ILE A 85 -14.37 4.09 9.95
N ASN A 86 -15.37 4.68 10.61
CA ASN A 86 -15.36 6.08 11.00
C ASN A 86 -14.19 6.40 11.93
N PHE A 87 -14.03 5.62 13.01
CA PHE A 87 -12.88 5.74 13.91
C PHE A 87 -11.55 5.69 13.17
N MET A 88 -11.39 4.74 12.24
CA MET A 88 -10.17 4.61 11.46
C MET A 88 -9.94 5.80 10.53
N LYS A 89 -10.98 6.36 9.91
CA LYS A 89 -10.91 7.59 9.10
C LYS A 89 -10.47 8.79 9.95
N MET A 90 -11.06 8.97 11.13
CA MET A 90 -10.71 10.06 12.06
C MET A 90 -9.25 9.98 12.49
N VAL A 91 -8.78 8.82 12.93
CA VAL A 91 -7.38 8.61 13.34
C VAL A 91 -6.42 8.75 12.16
N ALA A 92 -6.78 8.22 10.99
CA ALA A 92 -5.95 8.34 9.78
C ALA A 92 -5.74 9.80 9.36
N LYS A 93 -6.83 10.59 9.33
CA LYS A 93 -6.77 12.01 9.00
C LYS A 93 -5.97 12.79 10.05
N TRP A 94 -6.21 12.54 11.33
CA TRP A 94 -5.43 13.15 12.42
C TRP A 94 -3.92 12.86 12.27
N TYR A 95 -3.54 11.60 12.04
CA TYR A 95 -2.15 11.23 11.86
C TYR A 95 -1.53 11.90 10.62
N ALA A 96 -2.24 11.92 9.49
CA ALA A 96 -1.76 12.52 8.26
C ALA A 96 -1.47 14.03 8.42
N LEU A 97 -2.34 14.75 9.12
CA LEU A 97 -2.16 16.18 9.38
C LEU A 97 -0.97 16.49 10.32
N HIS A 98 -0.60 15.55 11.20
CA HIS A 98 0.58 15.67 12.07
C HIS A 98 1.88 15.14 11.43
N ASP A 99 1.80 14.51 10.25
CA ASP A 99 2.94 13.88 9.56
C ASP A 99 3.20 14.49 8.16
N ILE A 100 2.85 15.75 7.95
CA ILE A 100 3.07 16.46 6.70
C ILE A 100 4.55 16.78 6.56
N GLY A 101 5.21 16.17 5.57
CA GLY A 101 6.66 16.28 5.37
C GLY A 101 7.10 16.67 3.96
N LYS A 102 6.19 17.04 3.06
CA LYS A 102 6.52 17.41 1.68
C LYS A 102 5.85 18.74 1.31
N VAL A 103 6.57 19.56 0.56
CA VAL A 103 6.07 20.85 0.04
C VAL A 103 5.21 20.66 -1.21
N GLN A 104 5.54 19.66 -2.04
CA GLN A 104 4.73 19.27 -3.19
C GLN A 104 3.88 18.06 -2.83
N SER A 105 2.57 18.25 -2.81
CA SER A 105 1.58 17.20 -2.57
C SER A 105 0.86 16.84 -3.87
N SER A 106 0.54 15.55 -4.01
CA SER A 106 -0.32 15.03 -5.08
C SER A 106 -1.75 14.74 -4.60
N GLY A 107 -2.06 15.04 -3.32
CA GLY A 107 -3.33 14.74 -2.67
C GLY A 107 -3.86 15.92 -1.86
N LEU A 108 -5.18 15.91 -1.62
CA LEU A 108 -5.97 17.00 -1.03
C LEU A 108 -5.52 17.41 0.39
N HIS A 109 -4.86 16.51 1.13
CA HIS A 109 -4.47 16.74 2.53
C HIS A 109 -2.96 16.60 2.80
N ASP A 110 -2.14 16.37 1.77
CA ASP A 110 -0.72 16.08 1.91
C ASP A 110 0.19 17.32 1.81
N GLY A 111 -0.41 18.49 1.53
CA GLY A 111 0.30 19.74 1.31
C GLY A 111 0.66 20.45 2.63
N PRO A 112 1.66 21.33 2.63
CA PRO A 112 1.99 22.10 3.83
C PRO A 112 0.83 23.03 4.23
N PHE A 113 0.84 23.50 5.47
CA PHE A 113 -0.05 24.60 5.90
C PHE A 113 0.54 25.93 5.45
N ILE A 114 -0.28 26.76 4.82
CA ILE A 114 0.17 28.05 4.24
C ILE A 114 -0.61 29.23 4.84
N VAL A 115 -1.84 28.98 5.25
CA VAL A 115 -2.75 29.95 5.87
C VAL A 115 -3.34 29.37 7.14
N THR A 116 -3.77 30.24 8.05
CA THR A 116 -4.43 29.88 9.31
C THR A 116 -5.91 29.56 9.12
N ASP A 117 -6.55 30.19 8.12
CA ASP A 117 -7.90 29.83 7.64
C ASP A 117 -7.86 28.62 6.70
N ASP A 118 -7.37 27.48 7.21
CA ASP A 118 -7.31 26.21 6.49
C ASP A 118 -8.35 25.26 7.07
N GLU A 119 -9.24 24.71 6.23
CA GLU A 119 -10.28 23.76 6.64
C GLU A 119 -9.73 22.57 7.43
N ARG A 120 -8.47 22.18 7.18
CA ARG A 120 -7.82 21.08 7.91
C ARG A 120 -7.49 21.46 9.35
N LEU A 121 -7.17 22.73 9.62
CA LEU A 121 -6.96 23.25 10.97
C LEU A 121 -8.30 23.35 11.70
N SER A 122 -9.33 23.89 11.04
CA SER A 122 -10.70 23.91 11.58
C SER A 122 -11.20 22.52 11.95
N TRP A 123 -10.95 21.52 11.09
CA TRP A 123 -11.31 20.12 11.37
C TRP A 123 -10.58 19.54 12.58
N LEU A 124 -9.31 19.89 12.79
CA LEU A 124 -8.56 19.45 13.98
C LEU A 124 -9.10 20.09 15.26
N GLU A 125 -9.49 21.36 15.20
CA GLU A 125 -9.98 22.11 16.34
C GLU A 125 -11.39 21.70 16.76
N LEU A 126 -12.29 21.54 15.78
CA LEU A 126 -13.72 21.32 16.01
C LEU A 126 -14.05 19.84 15.89
N ASP A 127 -14.04 19.30 14.67
CA ASP A 127 -14.56 17.96 14.38
C ASP A 127 -13.82 16.85 15.14
N PHE A 128 -12.48 16.90 15.14
CA PHE A 128 -11.69 15.86 15.81
C PHE A 128 -11.78 15.94 17.34
N VAL A 129 -11.81 17.15 17.92
CA VAL A 129 -11.95 17.32 19.37
C VAL A 129 -13.32 16.86 19.83
N CYS A 130 -14.40 17.28 19.15
CA CYS A 130 -15.76 16.83 19.43
C CYS A 130 -15.86 15.29 19.36
N TYR A 131 -15.32 14.69 18.29
CA TYR A 131 -15.31 13.22 18.18
C TYR A 131 -14.58 12.52 19.32
N MET A 132 -13.45 13.06 19.78
CA MET A 132 -12.72 12.52 20.94
C MET A 132 -13.52 12.64 22.23
N GLU A 133 -14.26 13.74 22.42
CA GLU A 133 -15.18 13.92 23.55
C GLU A 133 -16.32 12.91 23.50
N ASP A 134 -16.93 12.70 22.33
CA ASP A 134 -18.00 11.71 22.14
C ASP A 134 -17.54 10.30 22.44
N LEU A 135 -16.37 9.90 21.94
CA LEU A 135 -15.73 8.62 22.26
C LEU A 135 -15.57 8.44 23.78
N ARG A 136 -15.19 9.51 24.49
CA ARG A 136 -14.99 9.48 25.94
C ARG A 136 -16.31 9.40 26.69
N MET A 137 -17.37 10.06 26.21
CA MET A 137 -18.68 10.05 26.85
C MET A 137 -19.37 8.69 26.72
N HIS A 138 -19.38 8.12 25.50
CA HIS A 138 -20.18 6.93 25.16
C HIS A 138 -19.48 5.59 25.45
N SER A 139 -18.15 5.56 25.52
CA SER A 139 -17.44 4.30 25.83
C SER A 139 -17.59 3.89 27.29
N ASP A 140 -17.67 2.58 27.57
CA ASP A 140 -17.52 2.04 28.94
C ASP A 140 -16.13 2.38 29.53
N ARG A 141 -16.03 2.61 30.85
CA ARG A 141 -14.75 2.92 31.53
C ARG A 141 -13.62 1.93 31.20
N SER A 142 -13.93 0.64 31.09
CA SER A 142 -12.96 -0.43 30.79
C SER A 142 -12.55 -0.49 29.31
N LYS A 143 -13.31 0.16 28.43
CA LYS A 143 -13.11 0.15 26.97
C LYS A 143 -12.69 1.52 26.42
N ARG A 144 -12.40 2.51 27.28
CA ARG A 144 -11.89 3.84 26.92
C ARG A 144 -10.38 3.80 26.66
N MET A 145 -9.90 4.80 25.93
CA MET A 145 -8.48 5.14 25.95
C MET A 145 -8.03 5.45 27.37
N THR A 146 -6.75 5.22 27.69
CA THR A 146 -6.22 5.64 28.99
C THR A 146 -6.28 7.16 29.11
N LYS A 147 -6.36 7.66 30.34
CA LYS A 147 -6.41 9.09 30.62
C LYS A 147 -5.23 9.82 29.97
N GLU A 148 -4.03 9.25 30.11
CA GLU A 148 -2.79 9.79 29.58
C GLU A 148 -2.81 9.85 28.06
N THR A 149 -3.31 8.80 27.39
CA THR A 149 -3.37 8.77 25.92
C THR A 149 -4.36 9.81 25.41
N TYR A 150 -5.54 9.92 26.04
CA TYR A 150 -6.55 10.90 25.68
C TYR A 150 -6.04 12.35 25.85
N GLU A 151 -5.48 12.67 27.02
CA GLU A 151 -4.95 14.01 27.32
C GLU A 151 -3.77 14.37 26.41
N ALA A 152 -2.86 13.43 26.16
CA ALA A 152 -1.74 13.64 25.25
C ALA A 152 -2.19 13.89 23.80
N THR A 153 -3.21 13.17 23.32
CA THR A 153 -3.77 13.40 21.97
C THR A 153 -4.36 14.79 21.87
N LEU A 154 -5.19 15.22 22.82
CA LEU A 154 -5.79 16.56 22.79
C LEU A 154 -4.74 17.67 22.93
N LEU A 155 -3.76 17.50 23.83
CA LEU A 155 -2.68 18.45 24.00
C LEU A 155 -1.85 18.58 22.72
N THR A 156 -1.54 17.45 22.06
CA THR A 156 -0.80 17.44 20.79
C THR A 156 -1.56 18.19 19.70
N THR A 157 -2.87 17.93 19.57
CA THR A 157 -3.72 18.63 18.60
C THR A 157 -3.72 20.14 18.86
N LYS A 158 -4.06 20.57 20.08
CA LYS A 158 -4.13 22.00 20.43
C LYS A 158 -2.79 22.72 20.31
N SER A 159 -1.70 22.06 20.71
CA SER A 159 -0.35 22.64 20.61
C SER A 159 0.10 22.74 19.15
N THR A 160 -0.28 21.79 18.30
CA THR A 160 0.04 21.84 16.87
C THR A 160 -0.69 22.99 16.18
N LEU A 161 -1.98 23.18 16.47
CA LEU A 161 -2.77 24.32 15.97
C LEU A 161 -2.15 25.66 16.36
N ALA A 162 -1.97 25.90 17.67
CA ALA A 162 -1.42 27.15 18.18
C ALA A 162 -0.02 27.44 17.63
N LEU A 163 0.80 26.41 17.42
CA LEU A 163 2.12 26.58 16.84
C LEU A 163 2.07 26.92 15.34
N ILE A 164 1.18 26.29 14.57
CA ILE A 164 1.00 26.62 13.15
C ILE A 164 0.54 28.07 13.00
N GLU A 165 -0.48 28.47 13.77
CA GLU A 165 -0.98 29.84 13.80
C GLU A 165 0.12 30.84 14.15
N PHE A 166 0.87 30.58 15.21
CA PHE A 166 1.97 31.45 15.61
C PHE A 166 3.06 31.57 14.53
N LEU A 167 3.44 30.46 13.91
CA LEU A 167 4.48 30.47 12.88
C LEU A 167 4.04 31.21 11.61
N LEU A 168 2.77 31.08 11.21
CA LEU A 168 2.23 31.73 10.02
C LEU A 168 1.97 33.23 10.29
N ASP A 169 1.24 33.56 11.34
CA ASP A 169 0.74 34.93 11.56
C ASP A 169 1.74 35.84 12.27
N HIS A 170 2.51 35.33 13.24
CA HIS A 170 3.45 36.14 14.02
C HIS A 170 4.89 36.07 13.50
N VAL A 171 5.34 34.90 13.06
CA VAL A 171 6.71 34.71 12.54
C VAL A 171 6.81 34.90 11.02
N ASN A 172 5.67 34.96 10.32
CA ASN A 172 5.59 35.10 8.86
C ASN A 172 6.30 33.97 8.09
N PHE A 173 6.16 32.73 8.56
CA PHE A 173 6.62 31.57 7.81
C PHE A 173 5.77 31.41 6.55
N ARG A 174 6.42 31.10 5.42
CA ARG A 174 5.71 30.87 4.15
C ARG A 174 4.84 29.62 4.18
N TYR A 175 5.24 28.63 4.98
CA TYR A 175 4.52 27.39 5.15
C TYR A 175 5.01 26.64 6.39
N VAL A 176 4.21 25.69 6.89
CA VAL A 176 4.56 24.82 8.03
C VAL A 176 4.44 23.34 7.64
N LEU A 177 5.43 22.54 8.03
CA LEU A 177 5.47 21.09 7.89
C LEU A 177 5.42 20.43 9.27
N THR A 178 4.33 19.74 9.57
CA THR A 178 4.07 19.16 10.90
C THR A 178 4.95 17.97 11.24
N ARG A 179 5.48 17.23 10.25
CA ARG A 179 6.46 16.16 10.51
C ARG A 179 7.69 16.66 11.27
N GLY A 180 8.08 17.92 11.06
CA GLY A 180 9.20 18.57 11.75
C GLY A 180 8.96 18.78 13.26
N LEU A 181 7.70 18.71 13.70
CA LEU A 181 7.31 18.84 15.11
C LEU A 181 7.38 17.50 15.86
N THR A 182 7.59 16.39 15.14
CA THR A 182 7.68 15.05 15.72
C THR A 182 9.12 14.69 16.08
N ALA A 183 9.30 13.73 17.00
CA ALA A 183 10.62 13.18 17.34
C ALA A 183 11.18 12.21 16.26
N THR A 184 10.49 12.00 15.15
CA THR A 184 10.87 11.06 14.08
C THR A 184 12.28 11.29 13.52
N PRO A 185 12.73 12.55 13.25
CA PRO A 185 14.09 12.81 12.79
C PRO A 185 15.16 12.31 13.76
N TRP A 186 14.91 12.42 15.06
CA TRP A 186 15.80 11.91 16.10
C TRP A 186 15.87 10.37 16.11
N SER A 187 14.71 9.70 15.99
CA SER A 187 14.66 8.24 15.90
C SER A 187 15.41 7.72 14.67
N HIS A 188 15.27 8.37 13.51
CA HIS A 188 16.05 8.04 12.32
C HIS A 188 17.56 8.25 12.53
N CYS A 189 17.94 9.35 13.17
CA CYS A 189 19.34 9.60 13.51
C CYS A 189 19.92 8.49 14.40
N SER A 190 19.16 8.03 15.39
CA SER A 190 19.57 6.94 16.28
C SER A 190 19.70 5.59 15.57
N VAL A 191 18.83 5.30 14.60
CA VAL A 191 18.95 4.10 13.77
C VAL A 191 20.20 4.16 12.89
N VAL A 192 20.46 5.29 12.22
CA VAL A 192 21.67 5.50 11.42
C VAL A 192 22.93 5.32 12.27
N ILE A 193 22.93 5.90 13.48
CA ILE A 193 23.99 5.71 14.47
C ILE A 193 24.16 4.23 14.84
N GLY A 194 23.06 3.51 15.08
CA GLY A 194 23.08 2.07 15.34
C GLY A 194 23.65 1.27 14.18
N SER A 195 23.27 1.59 12.93
CA SER A 195 23.76 0.91 11.72
C SER A 195 25.24 1.16 11.45
N LEU A 196 25.74 2.38 11.68
CA LEU A 196 27.18 2.67 11.62
C LEU A 196 28.00 1.87 12.64
N MET A 197 27.33 1.40 13.69
CA MET A 197 27.91 0.64 14.79
C MET A 197 27.55 -0.85 14.71
N ALA A 198 26.99 -1.35 13.60
CA ALA A 198 26.39 -2.69 13.48
C ALA A 198 27.30 -3.87 13.84
N ALA A 199 28.61 -3.67 13.97
CA ALA A 199 29.56 -4.68 14.46
C ALA A 199 29.75 -4.69 16.00
N MET A 200 29.06 -3.83 16.76
CA MET A 200 29.35 -3.59 18.18
C MET A 200 28.17 -3.93 19.09
N THR A 201 28.33 -5.01 19.85
CA THR A 201 27.29 -5.63 20.69
C THR A 201 26.94 -4.87 21.98
N LYS A 202 27.64 -3.78 22.33
CA LYS A 202 27.36 -3.00 23.56
C LYS A 202 27.47 -1.48 23.37
N TRP A 203 26.39 -0.79 23.75
CA TRP A 203 26.30 0.67 23.83
C TRP A 203 26.94 1.14 25.14
N THR A 204 28.07 1.86 25.06
CA THR A 204 28.63 2.57 26.22
C THR A 204 28.64 4.08 25.98
N PRO A 205 28.36 4.92 27.01
CA PRO A 205 28.27 6.37 26.85
C PRO A 205 29.52 7.01 26.21
N GLY A 206 30.72 6.58 26.61
CA GLY A 206 31.97 7.10 26.04
C GLY A 206 32.14 6.81 24.54
N ARG A 207 31.59 5.68 24.06
CA ARG A 207 31.65 5.32 22.63
C ARG A 207 30.64 6.11 21.82
N GLN A 208 29.44 6.34 22.35
CA GLN A 208 28.45 7.24 21.73
C GLN A 208 29.03 8.64 21.58
N PHE A 209 29.63 9.18 22.64
CA PHE A 209 30.27 10.50 22.61
C PHE A 209 31.37 10.59 21.55
N THR A 210 32.21 9.56 21.44
CA THR A 210 33.28 9.52 20.43
C THR A 210 32.73 9.44 19.01
N LEU A 211 31.64 8.71 18.80
CA LEU A 211 30.97 8.62 17.50
C LEU A 211 30.32 9.96 17.12
N TRP A 212 29.59 10.60 18.03
CA TRP A 212 29.04 11.94 17.81
C TRP A 212 30.13 12.95 17.45
N LYS A 213 31.24 12.94 18.21
CA LYS A 213 32.40 13.78 17.91
C LYS A 213 32.97 13.50 16.53
N LYS A 214 33.02 12.24 16.09
CA LYS A 214 33.44 11.89 14.72
C LYS A 214 32.44 12.38 13.69
N LEU A 215 31.15 12.06 13.81
CA LEU A 215 30.09 12.47 12.87
C LEU A 215 30.06 13.98 12.64
N LEU A 216 30.21 14.76 13.71
CA LEU A 216 30.29 16.22 13.65
C LEU A 216 31.59 16.71 13.00
N LYS A 217 32.73 16.06 13.26
CA LYS A 217 34.03 16.41 12.67
C LYS A 217 34.16 16.04 11.19
N VAL A 218 33.55 14.95 10.74
CA VAL A 218 33.65 14.50 9.33
C VAL A 218 32.55 15.08 8.45
N GLY A 219 31.59 15.84 9.02
CA GLY A 219 30.51 16.47 8.26
C GLY A 219 29.55 15.48 7.59
N ILE A 220 29.39 14.26 8.14
CA ILE A 220 28.45 13.24 7.61
C ILE A 220 26.99 13.63 7.93
N LEU A 221 26.76 14.40 8.99
CA LEU A 221 25.51 15.09 9.25
C LEU A 221 25.60 16.49 8.64
N GLN A 222 25.02 16.68 7.46
CA GLN A 222 24.91 17.99 6.81
C GLN A 222 23.48 18.50 6.89
N ALA A 223 23.31 19.82 6.86
CA ALA A 223 22.02 20.42 6.59
C ALA A 223 21.48 19.92 5.24
N ALA A 224 20.19 19.64 5.16
CA ALA A 224 19.56 19.30 3.89
C ALA A 224 19.80 20.43 2.88
N LYS A 225 20.12 20.11 1.62
CA LYS A 225 20.32 21.11 0.54
C LYS A 225 19.12 22.04 0.33
N SER A 226 17.95 21.64 0.79
CA SER A 226 16.68 22.39 0.75
C SER A 226 16.28 22.99 2.11
N GLY A 227 17.18 22.99 3.10
CA GLY A 227 16.96 23.64 4.39
C GLY A 227 17.39 25.10 4.36
N ASN A 228 16.95 25.88 5.34
CA ASN A 228 17.26 27.32 5.47
C ASN A 228 18.72 27.61 5.91
N ALA A 229 19.67 26.70 5.68
CA ALA A 229 21.08 26.83 6.03
C ALA A 229 21.98 26.25 4.91
N PRO A 230 23.17 26.83 4.64
CA PRO A 230 24.02 26.43 3.52
C PRO A 230 24.66 25.04 3.72
N ALA A 231 24.70 24.22 2.66
CA ALA A 231 25.25 22.86 2.66
C ALA A 231 26.53 22.74 1.80
N SER A 232 27.46 21.86 2.20
CA SER A 232 28.78 21.66 1.56
C SER A 232 28.88 20.35 0.75
N SER A 233 28.76 20.48 -0.58
CA SER A 233 29.22 19.64 -1.73
C SER A 233 29.10 18.09 -1.75
N GLU A 234 29.11 17.55 -2.97
CA GLU A 234 28.64 16.23 -3.42
C GLU A 234 29.74 15.17 -3.61
N MET A 235 29.38 13.89 -3.41
CA MET A 235 30.04 12.78 -4.11
C MET A 235 28.99 11.71 -4.47
N LYS A 236 28.85 11.37 -5.75
CA LYS A 236 28.05 10.24 -6.25
C LYS A 236 28.96 9.24 -6.94
N ALA A 237 28.83 7.96 -6.60
CA ALA A 237 29.40 6.86 -7.38
C ALA A 237 28.26 6.10 -8.10
N PRO A 238 28.43 5.68 -9.37
CA PRO A 238 27.41 4.94 -10.09
C PRO A 238 27.57 3.42 -9.88
N ILE A 239 26.46 2.73 -9.61
CA ILE A 239 26.36 1.26 -9.64
C ILE A 239 25.97 0.86 -11.07
N ARG A 240 26.81 0.07 -11.74
CA ARG A 240 26.50 -0.59 -13.01
C ARG A 240 25.78 -1.91 -12.75
N MET A 241 24.65 -2.15 -13.42
CA MET A 241 24.05 -3.48 -13.54
C MET A 241 24.22 -3.99 -14.97
N THR A 242 24.76 -5.20 -15.10
CA THR A 242 24.87 -5.95 -16.36
C THR A 242 23.63 -6.81 -16.58
N VAL A 243 23.11 -6.81 -17.81
CA VAL A 243 22.03 -7.70 -18.28
C VAL A 243 22.68 -8.77 -19.16
N GLN A 244 22.49 -10.04 -18.83
CA GLN A 244 22.87 -11.17 -19.68
C GLN A 244 21.72 -11.61 -20.60
N ASN A 245 22.10 -11.97 -21.82
CA ASN A 245 21.24 -12.46 -22.91
C ASN A 245 20.71 -13.89 -22.66
N VAL A 246 19.67 -14.22 -23.41
CA VAL A 246 18.72 -15.33 -23.22
C VAL A 246 19.15 -16.57 -24.01
N GLU A 247 19.19 -17.73 -23.32
CA GLU A 247 19.04 -19.04 -23.95
C GLU A 247 17.58 -19.47 -23.87
N THR A 248 17.00 -19.89 -25.01
CA THR A 248 15.64 -20.41 -25.10
C THR A 248 15.62 -21.88 -24.68
N TYR A 249 15.26 -22.13 -23.43
CA TYR A 249 14.95 -23.48 -22.95
C TYR A 249 13.50 -23.87 -23.27
N PRO A 250 13.21 -25.15 -23.56
CA PRO A 250 11.85 -25.64 -23.70
C PRO A 250 11.04 -25.38 -22.41
N LEU A 251 9.78 -24.97 -22.56
CA LEU A 251 8.90 -24.68 -21.42
C LEU A 251 8.56 -25.97 -20.65
N PRO A 252 8.59 -25.95 -19.30
CA PRO A 252 8.17 -27.11 -18.50
C PRO A 252 6.72 -27.50 -18.78
N ALA A 253 6.41 -28.80 -18.71
CA ALA A 253 5.07 -29.34 -18.98
C ALA A 253 3.93 -28.65 -18.18
N PRO A 254 4.10 -28.29 -16.89
CA PRO A 254 3.08 -27.57 -16.14
C PRO A 254 2.77 -26.19 -16.72
N VAL A 255 3.78 -25.51 -17.27
CA VAL A 255 3.60 -24.20 -17.92
C VAL A 255 2.86 -24.36 -19.24
N VAL A 256 3.22 -25.37 -20.03
CA VAL A 256 2.53 -25.68 -21.30
C VAL A 256 1.06 -26.01 -21.06
N PHE A 257 0.76 -26.85 -20.07
CA PHE A 257 -0.60 -27.22 -19.70
C PHE A 257 -1.44 -25.99 -19.28
N ALA A 258 -0.93 -25.20 -18.33
CA ALA A 258 -1.63 -23.99 -17.87
C ALA A 258 -1.81 -22.96 -18.99
N THR A 259 -0.87 -22.88 -19.92
CA THR A 259 -0.97 -22.00 -21.11
C THR A 259 -2.10 -22.46 -22.03
N ARG A 260 -2.28 -23.77 -22.21
CA ARG A 260 -3.37 -24.33 -23.03
C ARG A 260 -4.75 -24.04 -22.44
N GLU A 261 -4.91 -24.21 -21.13
CA GLU A 261 -6.16 -23.86 -20.44
C GLU A 261 -6.44 -22.35 -20.52
N LEU A 262 -5.43 -21.51 -20.29
CA LEU A 262 -5.57 -20.06 -20.47
C LEU A 262 -5.99 -19.73 -21.90
N ALA A 263 -5.43 -20.40 -22.91
CA ALA A 263 -5.78 -20.17 -24.30
C ALA A 263 -7.25 -20.52 -24.62
N SER A 264 -7.85 -21.47 -23.92
CA SER A 264 -9.30 -21.73 -24.00
C SER A 264 -10.14 -20.73 -23.21
N GLU A 265 -9.71 -20.33 -22.01
CA GLU A 265 -10.47 -19.40 -21.16
C GLU A 265 -10.47 -17.97 -21.71
N ILE A 266 -9.36 -17.56 -22.34
CA ILE A 266 -9.19 -16.20 -22.88
C ILE A 266 -10.17 -15.87 -24.03
N GLU A 267 -10.79 -16.88 -24.63
CA GLU A 267 -11.84 -16.70 -25.64
C GLU A 267 -13.17 -16.20 -25.04
N PHE A 268 -13.38 -16.42 -23.74
CA PHE A 268 -14.60 -16.07 -23.02
C PHE A 268 -14.42 -14.88 -22.06
N VAL A 269 -13.37 -14.08 -22.23
CA VAL A 269 -13.05 -12.92 -21.37
C VAL A 269 -14.21 -11.94 -21.23
N ASN A 270 -15.11 -11.85 -22.21
CA ASN A 270 -16.22 -10.89 -22.18
C ASN A 270 -17.39 -11.33 -21.26
N ARG A 271 -17.28 -12.45 -20.53
CA ARG A 271 -18.34 -13.01 -19.66
C ARG A 271 -18.06 -12.85 -18.16
N PHE A 272 -17.42 -11.77 -17.74
CA PHE A 272 -17.27 -11.53 -16.29
C PHE A 272 -18.61 -11.15 -15.68
N SER A 273 -18.91 -11.75 -14.52
CA SER A 273 -20.01 -11.30 -13.68
C SER A 273 -19.76 -9.84 -13.31
N GLU A 274 -20.80 -9.01 -13.46
CA GLU A 274 -20.77 -7.59 -13.07
C GLU A 274 -20.88 -7.40 -11.55
N GLU A 275 -21.02 -8.49 -10.79
CA GLU A 275 -21.19 -8.46 -9.34
C GLU A 275 -19.90 -8.05 -8.61
N ALA A 276 -20.08 -7.39 -7.47
CA ALA A 276 -18.99 -7.04 -6.57
C ALA A 276 -18.46 -8.30 -5.86
N ASP A 277 -17.26 -8.76 -6.23
CA ASP A 277 -16.57 -9.91 -5.63
C ASP A 277 -15.21 -9.47 -5.06
N ILE A 278 -14.92 -9.85 -3.81
CA ILE A 278 -13.64 -9.58 -3.15
C ILE A 278 -12.44 -10.24 -3.87
N LYS A 279 -12.68 -11.25 -4.72
CA LYS A 279 -11.67 -11.90 -5.56
C LYS A 279 -11.40 -11.16 -6.88
N ILE A 280 -12.26 -10.21 -7.27
CA ILE A 280 -12.17 -9.46 -8.54
C ILE A 280 -11.81 -8.00 -8.26
N ALA A 281 -12.42 -7.36 -7.27
CA ALA A 281 -12.16 -5.97 -6.92
C ALA A 281 -10.66 -5.61 -6.75
N PRO A 282 -9.81 -6.40 -6.04
CA PRO A 282 -8.38 -6.11 -5.96
C PRO A 282 -7.63 -6.39 -7.28
N VAL A 283 -8.16 -7.26 -8.14
CA VAL A 283 -7.64 -7.48 -9.50
C VAL A 283 -7.94 -6.26 -10.37
N ALA A 284 -9.11 -5.63 -10.23
CA ALA A 284 -9.42 -4.37 -10.90
C ALA A 284 -8.47 -3.24 -10.46
N PHE A 285 -8.13 -3.18 -9.17
CA PHE A 285 -7.10 -2.25 -8.67
C PHE A 285 -5.72 -2.50 -9.29
N LEU A 286 -5.28 -3.75 -9.36
CA LEU A 286 -4.04 -4.11 -10.02
C LEU A 286 -4.07 -3.80 -11.53
N ALA A 287 -5.19 -4.05 -12.19
CA ALA A 287 -5.39 -3.74 -13.61
C ALA A 287 -5.31 -2.23 -13.87
N GLY A 288 -5.87 -1.39 -12.98
CA GLY A 288 -5.75 0.07 -13.06
C GLY A 288 -4.30 0.54 -12.97
N TYR A 289 -3.51 -0.05 -12.06
CA TYR A 289 -2.06 0.20 -11.98
C TYR A 289 -1.34 -0.20 -13.28
N VAL A 290 -1.62 -1.40 -13.81
CA VAL A 290 -0.99 -1.88 -15.04
C VAL A 290 -1.37 -0.99 -16.23
N ALA A 291 -2.64 -0.60 -16.34
CA ALA A 291 -3.14 0.30 -17.37
C ALA A 291 -2.41 1.66 -17.32
N ARG A 292 -2.32 2.28 -16.14
CA ARG A 292 -1.58 3.54 -15.94
C ARG A 292 -0.13 3.44 -16.42
N VAL A 293 0.58 2.39 -16.01
CA VAL A 293 1.99 2.20 -16.40
C VAL A 293 2.13 1.96 -17.91
N CYS A 294 1.18 1.27 -18.53
CA CYS A 294 1.17 1.10 -19.99
C CYS A 294 0.93 2.44 -20.69
N VAL A 295 0.00 3.27 -20.21
CA VAL A 295 -0.28 4.61 -20.73
C VAL A 295 0.94 5.54 -20.65
N GLU A 296 1.73 5.43 -19.58
CA GLU A 296 2.98 6.18 -19.41
C GLU A 296 4.10 5.71 -20.35
N LYS A 297 4.14 4.41 -20.68
CA LYS A 297 5.26 3.79 -21.44
C LYS A 297 5.00 3.58 -22.92
N VAL A 298 3.74 3.57 -23.34
CA VAL A 298 3.32 3.36 -24.73
C VAL A 298 2.83 4.70 -25.29
N PRO A 299 3.49 5.27 -26.31
CA PRO A 299 3.12 6.58 -26.83
C PRO A 299 1.84 6.55 -27.70
N CYS A 300 1.52 5.41 -28.31
CA CYS A 300 0.38 5.26 -29.22
C CYS A 300 -0.96 5.56 -28.53
N ARG A 301 -1.76 6.48 -29.10
CA ARG A 301 -3.05 6.89 -28.55
C ARG A 301 -4.10 5.76 -28.60
N SER A 302 -4.21 5.04 -29.71
CA SER A 302 -5.14 3.91 -29.84
C SER A 302 -4.83 2.81 -28.80
N CYS A 303 -3.56 2.50 -28.55
CA CYS A 303 -3.18 1.56 -27.49
C CYS A 303 -3.60 2.02 -26.08
N LYS A 304 -3.62 3.33 -25.81
CA LYS A 304 -4.08 3.87 -24.53
C LYS A 304 -5.59 3.72 -24.37
N ALA A 305 -6.33 4.00 -25.43
CA ALA A 305 -7.80 3.88 -25.46
C ALA A 305 -8.29 2.43 -25.22
N LEU A 306 -7.47 1.42 -25.52
CA LEU A 306 -7.80 0.02 -25.21
C LEU A 306 -7.80 -0.29 -23.70
N LEU A 307 -7.13 0.52 -22.88
CA LEU A 307 -6.86 0.16 -21.48
C LEU A 307 -7.79 0.82 -20.48
N GLN A 308 -8.28 2.02 -20.77
CA GLN A 308 -9.03 2.85 -19.82
C GLN A 308 -10.54 2.70 -20.07
N ALA A 309 -11.30 2.53 -18.99
CA ALA A 309 -12.76 2.48 -19.03
C ALA A 309 -13.35 3.88 -19.21
N GLU A 310 -14.50 3.94 -19.86
CA GLU A 310 -15.29 5.18 -20.01
C GLU A 310 -16.25 5.38 -18.83
N ASP A 311 -16.71 4.28 -18.20
CA ASP A 311 -17.64 4.32 -17.08
C ASP A 311 -17.04 3.69 -15.80
N PRO A 312 -16.73 4.50 -14.77
CA PRO A 312 -16.27 4.00 -13.48
C PRO A 312 -17.40 3.46 -12.58
N SER A 313 -18.66 3.49 -13.01
CA SER A 313 -19.83 3.17 -12.17
C SER A 313 -19.97 1.68 -11.81
N GLN A 314 -19.31 0.78 -12.53
CA GLN A 314 -19.52 -0.66 -12.36
C GLN A 314 -19.13 -1.21 -10.97
N PRO A 315 -19.81 -2.26 -10.46
CA PRO A 315 -19.56 -2.80 -9.11
C PRO A 315 -18.16 -3.39 -8.93
N ILE A 316 -17.55 -3.93 -9.99
CA ILE A 316 -16.17 -4.45 -9.96
C ILE A 316 -15.12 -3.41 -9.55
N TYR A 317 -15.45 -2.12 -9.72
CA TYR A 317 -14.60 -1.01 -9.32
C TYR A 317 -14.90 -0.50 -7.90
N GLY A 318 -15.79 -1.15 -7.14
CA GLY A 318 -16.20 -0.70 -5.81
C GLY A 318 -15.01 -0.40 -4.88
N LEU A 319 -14.05 -1.34 -4.77
CA LEU A 319 -12.83 -1.11 -4.01
C LEU A 319 -11.99 0.05 -4.56
N LEU A 320 -11.93 0.19 -5.89
CA LEU A 320 -11.20 1.29 -6.54
C LEU A 320 -11.79 2.64 -6.13
N LYS A 321 -13.12 2.77 -6.14
CA LYS A 321 -13.84 3.99 -5.78
C LYS A 321 -13.53 4.43 -4.35
N TYR A 322 -13.54 3.51 -3.38
CA TYR A 322 -13.22 3.84 -1.99
C TYR A 322 -11.75 4.21 -1.78
N MET A 323 -10.86 3.79 -2.67
CA MET A 323 -9.43 4.14 -2.63
C MET A 323 -9.08 5.39 -3.44
N ASP A 324 -9.98 5.83 -4.31
CA ASP A 324 -9.68 6.88 -5.28
C ASP A 324 -9.83 8.26 -4.66
N ASN A 325 -8.73 9.01 -4.68
CA ASN A 325 -8.70 10.43 -4.31
C ASN A 325 -8.60 11.33 -5.56
N GLY A 326 -9.16 10.87 -6.70
CA GLY A 326 -9.21 11.60 -7.98
C GLY A 326 -8.02 11.35 -8.91
N ASN A 327 -7.22 10.31 -8.66
CA ASN A 327 -5.95 10.07 -9.38
C ASN A 327 -5.75 8.60 -9.82
N LEU A 328 -6.69 7.71 -9.51
CA LEU A 328 -6.64 6.32 -9.95
C LEU A 328 -7.15 6.16 -11.38
N THR A 329 -6.62 5.15 -12.06
CA THR A 329 -7.01 4.82 -13.43
C THR A 329 -7.98 3.64 -13.39
N TYR A 330 -9.17 3.81 -13.98
CA TYR A 330 -10.16 2.76 -14.12
C TYR A 330 -9.89 1.97 -15.41
N PRO A 331 -9.56 0.67 -15.33
CA PRO A 331 -9.27 -0.14 -16.50
C PRO A 331 -10.55 -0.68 -17.16
N LYS A 332 -10.56 -0.95 -18.47
CA LYS A 332 -11.71 -1.66 -19.10
C LYS A 332 -11.96 -3.03 -18.45
N THR A 333 -13.21 -3.49 -18.45
CA THR A 333 -13.62 -4.80 -17.92
C THR A 333 -12.83 -5.95 -18.53
N ASP A 334 -12.63 -5.92 -19.85
CA ASP A 334 -11.81 -6.90 -20.58
C ASP A 334 -10.38 -6.97 -20.03
N VAL A 335 -9.80 -5.82 -19.66
CA VAL A 335 -8.45 -5.72 -19.09
C VAL A 335 -8.42 -6.34 -17.70
N VAL A 336 -9.44 -6.09 -16.87
CA VAL A 336 -9.60 -6.76 -15.57
C VAL A 336 -9.69 -8.27 -15.77
N GLY A 337 -10.43 -8.71 -16.79
CA GLY A 337 -10.57 -10.11 -17.15
C GLY A 337 -9.26 -10.78 -17.55
N LEU A 338 -8.47 -10.13 -18.41
CA LEU A 338 -7.13 -10.60 -18.77
C LEU A 338 -6.21 -10.68 -17.55
N CYS A 339 -6.30 -9.72 -16.62
CA CYS A 339 -5.58 -9.78 -15.36
C CYS A 339 -6.02 -10.99 -14.51
N LYS A 340 -7.32 -11.26 -14.40
CA LYS A 340 -7.87 -12.40 -13.66
C LYS A 340 -7.40 -13.74 -14.23
N LEU A 341 -7.44 -13.91 -15.54
CA LEU A 341 -6.93 -15.12 -16.21
C LEU A 341 -5.44 -15.32 -15.97
N THR A 342 -4.66 -14.23 -16.00
CA THR A 342 -3.23 -14.29 -15.67
C THR A 342 -3.01 -14.69 -14.21
N CYS A 343 -3.85 -14.23 -13.28
CA CYS A 343 -3.81 -14.67 -11.88
C CYS A 343 -4.06 -16.18 -11.76
N ASN A 344 -5.07 -16.70 -12.45
CA ASN A 344 -5.37 -18.14 -12.48
C ASN A 344 -4.20 -18.94 -13.05
N PHE A 345 -3.62 -18.48 -14.15
CA PHE A 345 -2.43 -19.07 -14.76
C PHE A 345 -1.26 -19.14 -13.77
N VAL A 346 -0.91 -18.02 -13.11
CA VAL A 346 0.18 -17.99 -12.12
C VAL A 346 -0.13 -18.96 -10.97
N SER A 347 -1.35 -18.93 -10.42
CA SER A 347 -1.75 -19.85 -9.34
C SER A 347 -1.63 -21.33 -9.74
N ARG A 348 -1.90 -21.69 -11.00
CA ARG A 348 -1.73 -23.07 -11.50
C ARG A 348 -0.27 -23.44 -11.67
N VAL A 349 0.50 -22.60 -12.36
CA VAL A 349 1.92 -22.83 -12.65
C VAL A 349 2.73 -22.96 -11.36
N MET A 350 2.45 -22.12 -10.36
CA MET A 350 3.22 -22.09 -9.12
C MET A 350 2.92 -23.27 -8.17
N LYS A 351 1.94 -24.14 -8.48
CA LYS A 351 1.76 -25.42 -7.76
C LYS A 351 2.89 -26.40 -8.03
N SER A 352 3.53 -26.31 -9.20
CA SER A 352 4.64 -27.21 -9.56
C SER A 352 5.93 -26.84 -8.84
N GLU A 353 6.56 -27.80 -8.16
CA GLU A 353 7.86 -27.61 -7.51
C GLU A 353 9.01 -27.35 -8.48
N GLU A 354 8.98 -27.99 -9.65
CA GLU A 354 9.97 -27.80 -10.71
C GLU A 354 10.02 -26.33 -11.15
N VAL A 355 8.84 -25.73 -11.36
CA VAL A 355 8.75 -24.33 -11.78
C VAL A 355 9.21 -23.40 -10.67
N ARG A 356 8.84 -23.66 -9.41
CA ARG A 356 9.23 -22.85 -8.24
C ARG A 356 10.74 -22.70 -8.06
N ARG A 357 11.53 -23.68 -8.50
CA ARG A 357 12.99 -23.66 -8.38
C ARG A 357 13.69 -22.86 -9.50
N SER A 358 12.95 -22.40 -10.51
CA SER A 358 13.52 -21.65 -11.62
C SER A 358 13.92 -20.23 -11.22
N SER A 359 15.13 -19.79 -11.59
CA SER A 359 15.58 -18.40 -11.43
C SER A 359 15.00 -17.44 -12.48
N GLN A 360 14.32 -17.96 -13.51
CA GLN A 360 13.81 -17.20 -14.66
C GLN A 360 12.27 -17.21 -14.77
N LEU A 361 11.56 -17.40 -13.66
CA LEU A 361 10.09 -17.46 -13.59
C LEU A 361 9.38 -16.40 -14.44
N CYS A 362 9.72 -15.13 -14.24
CA CYS A 362 9.08 -14.02 -14.95
C CYS A 362 9.32 -14.09 -16.48
N LYS A 363 10.51 -14.54 -16.92
CA LYS A 363 10.81 -14.67 -18.36
C LYS A 363 10.07 -15.86 -18.97
N MET A 364 10.05 -16.99 -18.26
CA MET A 364 9.36 -18.21 -18.67
C MET A 364 7.84 -18.00 -18.80
N MET A 365 7.22 -17.35 -17.82
CA MET A 365 5.79 -17.01 -17.89
C MET A 365 5.50 -15.99 -18.99
N LEU A 366 6.39 -15.01 -19.19
CA LEU A 366 6.25 -14.03 -20.26
C LEU A 366 6.31 -14.69 -21.65
N SER A 367 7.25 -15.60 -21.89
CA SER A 367 7.36 -16.30 -23.18
C SER A 367 6.17 -17.20 -23.45
N ALA A 368 5.57 -17.79 -22.41
CA ALA A 368 4.35 -18.57 -22.52
C ALA A 368 3.11 -17.70 -22.83
N LEU A 369 2.94 -16.56 -22.17
CA LEU A 369 1.73 -15.74 -22.28
C LEU A 369 1.72 -14.79 -23.50
N LEU A 370 2.88 -14.24 -23.88
CA LEU A 370 2.97 -13.19 -24.89
C LEU A 370 2.36 -13.56 -26.25
N PRO A 371 2.56 -14.78 -26.81
CA PRO A 371 1.94 -15.18 -28.08
C PRO A 371 0.42 -15.20 -28.04
N HIS A 372 -0.17 -15.47 -26.87
CA HIS A 372 -1.62 -15.51 -26.70
C HIS A 372 -2.21 -14.12 -26.53
N PHE A 373 -1.52 -13.20 -25.86
CA PHE A 373 -2.00 -11.83 -25.64
C PHE A 373 -1.90 -10.96 -26.90
N THR A 374 -0.82 -11.14 -27.68
CA THR A 374 -0.59 -10.35 -28.92
C THR A 374 -1.60 -10.62 -30.03
N ARG A 375 -2.33 -11.74 -29.95
CA ARG A 375 -3.36 -12.13 -30.93
C ARG A 375 -4.77 -11.72 -30.51
N ARG A 376 -4.95 -11.03 -29.37
CA ARG A 376 -6.28 -10.76 -28.81
C ARG A 376 -6.82 -9.41 -29.26
N PRO A 377 -8.06 -9.36 -29.79
CA PRO A 377 -8.69 -8.11 -30.24
C PRO A 377 -8.65 -6.99 -29.19
N GLN A 378 -8.78 -7.35 -27.92
CA GLN A 378 -8.80 -6.42 -26.78
C GLN A 378 -7.48 -5.65 -26.59
N LEU A 379 -6.37 -6.15 -27.12
CA LEU A 379 -5.04 -5.53 -27.02
C LEU A 379 -4.42 -5.20 -28.38
N ILE A 380 -5.10 -5.47 -29.48
CA ILE A 380 -4.63 -5.15 -30.83
C ILE A 380 -4.85 -3.67 -31.09
N CYS A 381 -3.77 -2.97 -31.44
CA CYS A 381 -3.84 -1.57 -31.85
C CYS A 381 -4.74 -1.41 -33.07
N GLU A 382 -5.60 -0.38 -33.10
CA GLU A 382 -6.49 -0.08 -34.24
C GLU A 382 -5.72 0.11 -35.55
N SER A 383 -4.52 0.68 -35.48
CA SER A 383 -3.60 0.83 -36.62
C SER A 383 -3.04 -0.50 -37.12
N ARG A 384 -3.38 -1.63 -36.48
CA ARG A 384 -2.89 -3.00 -36.71
C ARG A 384 -1.37 -3.12 -36.77
N ASP A 385 -0.67 -2.21 -36.08
CA ASP A 385 0.78 -2.25 -35.95
C ASP A 385 1.17 -3.35 -34.95
N SER A 386 1.84 -4.38 -35.45
CA SER A 386 2.31 -5.52 -34.67
C SER A 386 3.37 -5.12 -33.65
N VAL A 387 4.20 -4.12 -33.93
CA VAL A 387 5.25 -3.62 -33.03
C VAL A 387 4.63 -2.91 -31.83
N HIS A 388 3.60 -2.08 -32.06
CA HIS A 388 2.85 -1.42 -30.98
C HIS A 388 2.14 -2.44 -30.09
N THR A 389 1.47 -3.41 -30.70
CA THR A 389 0.72 -4.45 -29.99
C THR A 389 1.65 -5.33 -29.15
N GLU A 390 2.79 -5.75 -29.70
CA GLU A 390 3.78 -6.54 -28.96
C GLU A 390 4.41 -5.75 -27.82
N LYS A 391 4.76 -4.48 -28.03
CA LYS A 391 5.30 -3.60 -26.99
C LYS A 391 4.29 -3.41 -25.85
N LEU A 392 3.03 -3.17 -26.17
CA LEU A 392 1.95 -3.04 -25.19
C LEU A 392 1.83 -4.33 -24.36
N CYS A 393 1.68 -5.48 -25.02
CA CYS A 393 1.51 -6.78 -24.34
C CYS A 393 2.72 -7.12 -23.45
N LYS A 394 3.95 -6.85 -23.91
CA LYS A 394 5.17 -7.04 -23.10
C LYS A 394 5.15 -6.19 -21.84
N VAL A 395 4.85 -4.89 -21.95
CA VAL A 395 4.80 -3.99 -20.78
C VAL A 395 3.70 -4.42 -19.83
N PHE A 396 2.52 -4.74 -20.36
CA PHE A 396 1.37 -5.23 -19.59
C PHE A 396 1.72 -6.46 -18.77
N LEU A 397 2.19 -7.53 -19.42
CA LEU A 397 2.50 -8.80 -18.77
C LEU A 397 3.65 -8.68 -17.76
N ILE A 398 4.71 -7.94 -18.07
CA ILE A 398 5.83 -7.74 -17.13
C ILE A 398 5.35 -7.00 -15.87
N LYS A 399 4.48 -6.01 -16.04
CA LYS A 399 3.96 -5.20 -14.92
C LYS A 399 2.91 -5.92 -14.09
N LEU A 400 2.23 -6.90 -14.67
CA LEU A 400 1.30 -7.78 -13.99
C LEU A 400 2.01 -8.94 -13.26
N LEU A 401 2.93 -9.65 -13.92
CA LEU A 401 3.58 -10.83 -13.38
C LEU A 401 4.43 -10.54 -12.13
N ARG A 402 5.10 -9.38 -12.08
CA ARG A 402 5.97 -9.02 -10.95
C ARG A 402 5.21 -8.93 -9.60
N PRO A 403 4.12 -8.14 -9.49
CA PRO A 403 3.27 -8.16 -8.31
C PRO A 403 2.72 -9.54 -7.95
N LEU A 404 2.30 -10.34 -8.94
CA LEU A 404 1.74 -11.68 -8.69
C LEU A 404 2.78 -12.63 -8.08
N LEU A 405 4.00 -12.64 -8.62
CA LEU A 405 5.10 -13.45 -8.09
C LEU A 405 5.52 -12.97 -6.69
N ALA A 406 5.52 -11.66 -6.45
CA ALA A 406 5.84 -11.10 -5.14
C ALA A 406 4.79 -11.48 -4.09
N ASN A 407 3.50 -11.41 -4.42
CA ASN A 407 2.42 -11.82 -3.52
C ASN A 407 2.52 -13.31 -3.19
N TRP A 408 2.71 -14.15 -4.21
CA TRP A 408 2.86 -15.58 -4.02
C TRP A 408 4.07 -15.95 -3.14
N ALA A 409 5.22 -15.29 -3.32
CA ALA A 409 6.38 -15.48 -2.47
C ALA A 409 6.12 -15.04 -1.01
N GLY A 410 5.34 -13.97 -0.83
CA GLY A 410 4.88 -13.53 0.49
C GLY A 410 4.02 -14.57 1.20
N ASP A 411 3.14 -15.26 0.48
CA ASP A 411 2.27 -16.31 1.04
C ASP A 411 3.06 -17.52 1.53
N ILE A 412 4.10 -17.93 0.81
CA ILE A 412 5.02 -18.97 1.28
C ILE A 412 5.68 -18.56 2.60
N ASN A 413 6.23 -17.35 2.67
CA ASN A 413 6.89 -16.87 3.88
C ASN A 413 5.94 -16.88 5.08
N SER A 414 4.68 -16.47 4.88
CA SER A 414 3.66 -16.51 5.93
C SER A 414 3.32 -17.94 6.39
N THR A 415 3.30 -18.90 5.46
CA THR A 415 3.06 -20.32 5.74
C THR A 415 4.21 -20.95 6.52
N VAL A 416 5.44 -20.63 6.12
CA VAL A 416 6.67 -21.09 6.81
C VAL A 416 6.76 -20.47 8.21
N GLU A 417 6.44 -19.18 8.38
CA GLU A 417 6.43 -18.54 9.69
C GLU A 417 5.43 -19.21 10.65
N ARG A 418 4.25 -19.62 10.15
CA ARG A 418 3.26 -20.38 10.93
C ARG A 418 3.82 -21.72 11.40
N LEU A 419 4.53 -22.45 10.53
CA LEU A 419 5.12 -23.75 10.85
C LEU A 419 6.30 -23.63 11.83
N LEU A 420 7.18 -22.66 11.65
CA LEU A 420 8.35 -22.44 12.52
C LEU A 420 7.99 -22.00 13.94
N ARG A 421 6.80 -21.40 14.16
CA ARG A 421 6.34 -21.07 15.52
C ARG A 421 5.68 -22.23 16.25
N LEU A 422 5.20 -23.28 15.57
CA LEU A 422 4.78 -24.51 16.25
C LEU A 422 5.97 -25.24 16.91
N SER A 423 7.20 -24.97 16.45
CA SER A 423 8.44 -25.48 17.06
C SER A 423 8.99 -24.63 18.22
N HIS A 424 8.49 -23.41 18.43
CA HIS A 424 8.92 -22.57 19.56
C HIS A 424 7.79 -22.48 20.59
N LYS A 425 7.88 -23.33 21.63
CA LYS A 425 7.18 -23.09 22.90
C LYS A 425 7.53 -21.69 23.41
N PRO A 426 6.60 -20.98 24.06
CA PRO A 426 6.89 -19.67 24.64
C PRO A 426 8.00 -19.83 25.68
N LEU A 427 9.04 -19.00 25.56
CA LEU A 427 9.95 -18.69 26.66
C LEU A 427 9.32 -17.62 27.53
#